data_AF-A0A434TAU5-F1
#
_entry.id   AF-A0A434TAU5-F1
#
_cell.length_a   1.000
_cell.length_b   1.000
_cell.length_c   1.000
_cell.angle_alpha   90.00
_cell.angle_beta   90.00
_cell.angle_gamma   90.00
#
_symmetry.space_group_name_H-M   'P 1'
#
loop_
_entity.id
_entity.type
_entity.pdbx_description
1 polymer ?
#
loop_
_entity_poly.entity_id
_entity_poly.type
_entity_poly.pdbx_seq_one_letter_code
_entity_poly.pdbx_strand_id
1 'polypeptide(L)'
;MAALVLLLLIAGCTTAAPPETVLAVPAQPQKYAAIVVDASTGKTLFEVNSTAQRYPASLTKMMTLYMLFEALESGRVSKETQIPVSNHAAAQPPTK
;
A
#
# COMPACT_ATOMS: atom_id res chain seq x y z
N MET A 1 12.43 50.90 -49.00
CA MET A 1 11.90 49.60 -49.50
C MET A 1 12.80 48.43 -49.08
N ALA A 2 13.30 48.42 -47.83
CA ALA A 2 14.11 47.33 -47.27
C ALA A 2 13.62 46.90 -45.87
N ALA A 3 12.82 47.73 -45.20
CA ALA A 3 12.25 47.44 -43.88
C ALA A 3 10.98 46.56 -43.93
N LEU A 4 10.37 46.34 -45.10
CA LEU A 4 9.14 45.54 -45.23
C LEU A 4 9.41 44.05 -45.49
N VAL A 5 10.63 43.69 -45.90
CA VAL A 5 10.99 42.29 -46.22
C VAL A 5 11.46 41.52 -44.98
N LEU A 6 11.90 42.22 -43.93
CA LEU A 6 12.39 41.59 -42.69
C LEU A 6 11.25 41.13 -41.75
N LEU A 7 10.01 41.61 -41.95
CA LEU A 7 8.86 41.25 -41.11
C LEU A 7 8.18 39.93 -41.52
N LEU A 8 8.47 39.41 -42.72
CA LEU A 8 7.82 38.21 -43.28
C LEU A 8 8.55 36.89 -42.97
N LEU A 9 9.73 36.94 -42.35
CA LEU A 9 10.54 35.76 -42.01
C LEU A 9 10.25 35.17 -40.61
N ILE A 10 9.32 35.75 -39.84
CA ILE A 10 9.01 35.34 -38.45
C ILE A 10 7.71 34.50 -38.37
N ALA A 11 7.01 34.25 -39.49
CA ALA A 11 5.64 33.74 -39.48
C ALA A 11 5.45 32.25 -39.81
N GLY A 12 6.48 31.41 -39.80
CA GLY A 12 6.33 30.04 -40.29
C GLY A 12 7.14 29.01 -39.53
N CYS A 13 6.54 28.44 -38.49
CA CYS A 13 6.57 27.01 -38.11
C CYS A 13 6.25 26.82 -36.61
N THR A 14 5.05 27.24 -36.19
CA THR A 14 4.43 26.62 -35.01
C THR A 14 3.83 25.30 -35.46
N THR A 15 4.59 24.21 -35.34
CA THR A 15 4.04 22.86 -35.40
C THR A 15 3.23 22.65 -34.13
N ALA A 16 1.96 23.07 -34.14
CA ALA A 16 1.02 22.68 -33.10
C ALA A 16 0.75 21.18 -33.28
N ALA A 17 1.51 20.35 -32.56
CA ALA A 17 1.15 18.94 -32.41
C ALA A 17 -0.27 18.88 -31.80
N PRO A 18 -1.19 18.06 -32.33
CA PRO A 18 -2.48 17.87 -31.69
C PRO A 18 -2.24 17.36 -30.27
N PRO A 19 -3.05 17.78 -29.27
CA PRO A 19 -2.98 17.18 -27.96
C PRO A 19 -3.27 15.69 -28.12
N GLU A 20 -2.26 14.85 -27.96
CA GLU A 20 -2.46 13.41 -27.80
C GLU A 20 -3.22 13.25 -26.49
N THR A 21 -4.54 13.11 -26.60
CA THR A 21 -5.38 12.64 -25.51
C THR A 21 -5.03 11.17 -25.31
N VAL A 22 -3.92 10.92 -24.63
CA VAL A 22 -3.56 9.59 -24.15
C VAL A 22 -4.61 9.26 -23.11
N LEU A 23 -5.57 8.41 -23.48
CA LEU A 23 -6.45 7.76 -22.53
C LEU A 23 -5.53 7.05 -21.54
N ALA A 24 -5.40 7.60 -20.34
CA ALA A 24 -4.66 6.97 -19.27
C ALA A 24 -5.40 5.67 -18.92
N VAL A 25 -4.98 4.57 -19.54
CA VAL A 25 -5.38 3.24 -19.10
C VAL A 25 -4.76 3.10 -17.72
N PRO A 26 -5.57 2.95 -16.64
CA PRO A 26 -5.00 2.77 -15.31
C PRO A 26 -4.08 1.55 -15.35
N ALA A 27 -2.83 1.75 -14.95
CA ALA A 27 -1.89 0.65 -14.80
C ALA A 27 -2.53 -0.42 -13.90
N GLN A 28 -2.40 -1.70 -14.29
CA GLN A 28 -2.92 -2.80 -13.50
C GLN A 28 -2.39 -2.69 -12.07
N PRO A 29 -3.24 -2.83 -11.04
CA PRO A 29 -2.79 -2.71 -9.66
C PRO A 29 -1.64 -3.68 -9.43
N GLN A 30 -0.50 -3.17 -8.99
CA GLN A 30 0.69 -3.98 -8.77
C GLN A 30 0.35 -5.06 -7.74
N LYS A 31 0.38 -6.31 -8.20
CA LYS A 31 -0.01 -7.49 -7.42
C LYS A 31 0.80 -7.66 -6.13
N TYR A 32 2.04 -7.19 -6.13
CA TYR A 32 3.00 -7.43 -5.05
C TYR A 32 3.19 -6.20 -4.16
N ALA A 33 3.39 -6.47 -2.88
CA ALA A 33 3.78 -5.50 -1.87
C ALA A 33 5.00 -6.04 -1.12
N ALA A 34 5.89 -5.15 -0.72
CA ALA A 34 7.00 -5.50 0.13
C ALA A 34 7.40 -4.29 0.99
N ILE A 35 7.88 -4.58 2.19
CA ILE A 35 8.57 -3.62 3.04
C ILE A 35 9.63 -4.37 3.84
N VAL A 36 10.82 -3.80 3.93
CA VAL A 36 11.93 -4.29 4.73
C VAL A 36 12.38 -3.15 5.63
N VAL A 37 12.36 -3.39 6.94
CA VAL A 37 12.68 -2.39 7.96
C VAL A 37 13.79 -2.94 8.85
N ASP A 38 14.79 -2.11 9.14
CA ASP A 38 15.75 -2.40 10.21
C ASP A 38 15.03 -2.31 11.56
N ALA A 39 14.96 -3.42 12.30
CA ALA A 39 14.17 -3.52 13.52
C ALA A 39 14.70 -2.63 14.68
N SER A 40 15.98 -2.29 14.67
CA SER A 40 16.61 -1.50 15.75
C SER A 40 16.41 0.01 15.57
N THR A 41 16.42 0.47 14.33
CA THR A 41 16.38 1.89 13.97
C THR A 41 15.03 2.33 13.39
N GLY A 42 14.20 1.38 12.95
CA GLY A 42 12.98 1.66 12.20
C GLY A 42 13.22 2.14 10.77
N LYS A 43 14.46 2.11 10.27
CA LYS A 43 14.79 2.58 8.92
C LYS A 43 14.25 1.62 7.87
N THR A 44 13.44 2.12 6.94
CA THR A 44 13.05 1.39 5.74
C THR A 44 14.27 1.20 4.83
N LEU A 45 14.59 -0.06 4.54
CA LEU A 45 15.68 -0.45 3.63
C LEU A 45 15.17 -0.69 2.21
N PHE A 46 13.91 -1.09 2.07
CA PHE A 46 13.25 -1.36 0.80
C PHE A 46 11.73 -1.30 0.97
N GLU A 47 11.02 -0.76 -0.02
CA GLU A 47 9.56 -0.86 -0.07
C GLU A 47 9.01 -0.80 -1.50
N VAL A 48 7.90 -1.49 -1.72
CA VAL A 48 7.12 -1.48 -2.96
C VAL A 48 5.64 -1.56 -2.57
N ASN A 49 4.86 -0.52 -2.90
CA ASN A 49 3.44 -0.42 -2.58
C ASN A 49 3.10 -0.73 -1.11
N SER A 50 3.98 -0.41 -0.16
CA SER A 50 3.88 -0.78 1.26
C SER A 50 2.62 -0.24 1.94
N THR A 51 2.10 0.91 1.48
CA THR A 51 0.95 1.61 2.06
C THR A 51 -0.39 1.33 1.36
N ALA A 52 -0.37 0.60 0.23
CA ALA A 52 -1.60 0.30 -0.49
C ALA A 52 -2.47 -0.70 0.30
N GLN A 53 -3.78 -0.42 0.36
CA GLN A 53 -4.75 -1.24 1.09
C GLN A 53 -4.83 -2.66 0.51
N ARG A 54 -4.77 -3.67 1.38
CA ARG A 54 -4.83 -5.09 1.02
C ARG A 54 -5.54 -5.90 2.10
N TYR A 55 -6.17 -7.00 1.69
CA TYR A 55 -6.69 -7.99 2.63
C TYR A 55 -5.53 -8.77 3.27
N PRO A 56 -5.35 -8.72 4.60
CA PRO A 56 -4.21 -9.35 5.27
C PRO A 56 -4.33 -10.88 5.41
N ALA A 57 -5.51 -11.46 5.15
CA ALA A 57 -5.81 -12.87 5.38
C ALA A 57 -5.36 -13.31 6.79
N SER A 58 -4.60 -14.41 6.90
CA SER A 58 -4.11 -14.90 8.20
C SER A 58 -3.17 -13.94 8.94
N LEU A 59 -2.60 -12.90 8.30
CA LEU A 59 -1.78 -11.91 8.99
C LEU A 59 -2.56 -11.10 10.03
N THR A 60 -3.90 -11.05 9.96
CA THR A 60 -4.75 -10.47 11.02
C THR A 60 -4.42 -11.05 12.40
N LYS A 61 -3.95 -12.31 12.47
CA LYS A 61 -3.56 -12.97 13.72
C LYS A 61 -2.42 -12.24 14.45
N MET A 62 -1.58 -11.48 13.74
CA MET A 62 -0.52 -10.68 14.38
C MET A 62 -1.10 -9.67 15.36
N MET A 63 -2.21 -9.00 15.01
CA MET A 63 -2.90 -8.07 15.91
C MET A 63 -3.60 -8.81 17.05
N THR A 64 -4.20 -9.97 16.77
CA THR A 64 -4.79 -10.83 17.80
C THR A 64 -3.76 -11.22 18.86
N LEU A 65 -2.56 -11.62 18.44
CA LEU A 65 -1.46 -11.95 19.35
C LEU A 65 -0.91 -10.72 20.07
N TYR A 66 -0.82 -9.57 19.40
CA TYR A 66 -0.43 -8.31 20.04
C TYR A 66 -1.33 -7.99 21.25
N MET A 67 -2.65 -8.06 21.08
CA MET A 67 -3.61 -7.84 22.18
C MET A 67 -3.48 -8.88 23.30
N LEU A 68 -3.19 -10.13 22.96
CA LEU A 68 -2.96 -11.18 23.95
C LEU A 68 -1.68 -10.90 24.76
N PHE A 69 -0.59 -10.52 24.11
CA PHE A 69 0.66 -10.19 24.79
C PHE A 69 0.52 -8.95 25.67
N GLU A 70 -0.21 -7.93 25.23
CA GLU A 70 -0.55 -6.78 26.07
C GLU A 70 -1.38 -7.21 27.31
N ALA A 71 -2.32 -8.13 27.14
CA ALA A 71 -3.10 -8.66 28.26
C ALA A 71 -2.26 -9.51 29.23
N LEU A 72 -1.24 -10.23 28.75
CA LEU A 72 -0.28 -10.95 29.58
C LEU A 72 0.64 -9.97 30.33
N GLU A 73 1.19 -8.98 29.63
CA GLU A 73 2.09 -7.96 30.21
C GLU A 73 1.39 -7.13 31.28
N SER A 74 0.13 -6.75 31.05
CA SER A 74 -0.69 -6.01 32.02
C SER A 74 -1.27 -6.89 33.14
N GLY A 75 -1.06 -8.22 33.10
CA GLY A 75 -1.56 -9.15 34.12
C GLY A 75 -3.08 -9.40 34.06
N ARG A 76 -3.78 -8.97 33.00
CA ARG A 76 -5.21 -9.28 32.79
C ARG A 76 -5.43 -10.78 32.57
N VAL A 77 -4.46 -11.47 32.00
CA VAL A 77 -4.41 -12.94 31.85
C VAL A 77 -3.01 -13.45 32.17
N SER A 78 -2.91 -14.75 32.46
CA SER A 78 -1.66 -15.48 32.69
C SER A 78 -1.59 -16.70 31.78
N LYS A 79 -0.46 -17.40 31.77
CA LYS A 79 -0.34 -18.66 31.02
C LYS A 79 -1.20 -19.77 31.62
N GLU A 80 -1.54 -19.64 32.90
CA GLU A 80 -2.35 -20.58 33.67
C GLU A 80 -3.85 -20.25 33.58
N THR A 81 -4.22 -19.09 33.03
CA THR A 81 -5.61 -18.67 32.85
C THR A 81 -6.34 -19.67 31.97
N GLN A 82 -7.35 -20.33 32.53
CA GLN A 82 -8.21 -21.23 31.78
C GLN A 82 -9.14 -20.44 30.85
N ILE A 83 -9.12 -20.75 29.56
CA ILE A 83 -9.96 -20.11 28.56
C ILE A 83 -11.01 -21.13 28.08
N PRO A 84 -12.28 -21.04 28.53
CA PRO A 84 -13.31 -21.97 28.10
C PRO A 84 -13.63 -21.74 26.62
N VAL A 85 -13.75 -22.84 25.87
CA VAL A 85 -14.17 -22.80 24.47
C VAL A 85 -15.68 -22.55 24.43
N SER A 86 -16.09 -21.41 23.86
CA SER A 86 -17.51 -21.08 23.72
C SER A 86 -18.18 -21.86 22.59
N ASN A 87 -19.52 -21.99 22.64
CA ASN A 87 -20.30 -22.58 21.53
C ASN A 87 -20.02 -21.89 20.19
N HIS A 88 -19.81 -20.57 20.21
CA HIS A 88 -19.46 -19.81 19.01
C HIS A 88 -18.09 -20.19 18.45
N ALA A 89 -17.09 -20.33 19.32
CA ALA A 89 -15.74 -20.75 18.92
C ALA A 89 -15.74 -22.18 18.38
N ALA A 90 -16.47 -23.10 19.02
CA ALA A 90 -16.61 -24.49 18.58
C ALA A 90 -17.33 -24.64 17.23
N ALA A 91 -18.21 -23.70 16.88
CA ALA A 91 -18.95 -23.70 15.62
C ALA A 91 -18.17 -23.10 14.43
N GLN A 92 -16.97 -22.54 14.64
CA GLN A 92 -16.18 -21.97 13.55
C GLN A 92 -15.69 -23.08 12.61
N PRO A 93 -15.76 -22.89 11.29
CA PRO A 93 -15.24 -23.87 10.34
C PRO A 93 -13.72 -24.03 10.52
N PRO A 94 -13.17 -25.25 10.39
CA PRO A 94 -11.73 -25.46 10.42
C PRO A 94 -11.08 -24.68 9.28
N THR A 95 -10.02 -23.93 9.62
CA THR A 95 -9.17 -23.28 8.60
C THR A 95 -8.25 -24.34 8.00
N LYS A 96 -8.09 -24.37 6.67
CA LYS A 96 -7.11 -25.23 5.98
C LYS A 96 -5.71 -24.66 6.01
#